data_AF-M3FXM0-F1
#
_entry.id   AF-M3FXM0-F1
#
_cell.length_a   1.000
_cell.length_b   1.000
_cell.length_c   1.000
_cell.angle_alpha   90.00
_cell.angle_beta   90.00
_cell.angle_gamma   90.00
#
_symmetry.space_group_name_H-M   'P 1'
#
loop_
_entity.id
_entity.type
_entity.pdbx_description
1 polymer ?
#
loop_
_entity_poly.entity_id
_entity_poly.type
_entity_poly.pdbx_seq_one_letter_code
_entity_poly.pdbx_strand_id
1 'polypeptide(L)'
;MATDITEKKRSEEERKKLYEELRLSKDLFEMIFEMNPDTITLNDLQNGRYIQVNEHFSEMLEYSKEEVIGKIPLELGIWNNRKDREKVMEILAKDGIVRDYEVQFKRKVERW
;
A
#
# COMPACT_ATOMS: atom_id res chain seq x y z
N MET A 1 16.44 10.67 48.88
CA MET A 1 16.27 10.77 47.42
C MET A 1 15.82 9.41 46.91
N ALA A 2 14.52 9.18 46.80
CA ALA A 2 13.93 7.91 46.38
C ALA A 2 12.65 8.22 45.59
N THR A 3 12.81 8.88 44.46
CA THR A 3 11.72 9.27 43.56
C THR A 3 12.31 9.21 42.15
N ASP A 4 12.29 8.03 41.53
CA ASP A 4 12.61 7.88 40.09
C ASP A 4 12.31 6.46 39.56
N ILE A 5 12.49 5.42 40.38
CA ILE A 5 12.56 4.04 39.86
C ILE A 5 11.19 3.47 39.46
N THR A 6 10.11 3.80 40.19
CA THR A 6 8.76 3.28 39.93
C THR A 6 8.12 3.91 38.69
N GLU A 7 8.32 5.22 38.51
CA GLU A 7 7.78 5.96 37.38
C GLU A 7 8.49 5.60 36.07
N LYS A 8 9.82 5.45 36.12
CA LYS A 8 10.61 4.94 35.00
C LYS A 8 10.20 3.51 34.59
N LYS A 9 10.05 2.59 35.56
CA LYS A 9 9.61 1.21 35.26
C LYS A 9 8.22 1.17 34.62
N ARG A 10 7.28 1.98 35.10
CA ARG A 10 5.94 2.07 34.52
C ARG A 10 5.96 2.61 33.09
N SER A 11 6.75 3.65 32.83
CA SER A 11 6.96 4.19 31.47
C SER A 11 7.57 3.14 30.53
N GLU A 12 8.55 2.36 31.00
CA GLU A 12 9.16 1.27 30.23
C GLU A 12 8.15 0.14 29.92
N GLU A 13 7.31 -0.24 30.88
CA GLU A 13 6.24 -1.22 30.70
C GLU A 13 5.15 -0.74 29.74
N GLU A 14 4.72 0.52 29.85
CA GLU A 14 3.76 1.15 28.94
C GLU A 14 4.32 1.22 27.51
N ARG A 15 5.58 1.63 27.35
CA ARG A 15 6.27 1.65 26.06
C ARG A 15 6.34 0.25 25.45
N LYS A 16 6.67 -0.76 26.25
CA LYS A 16 6.74 -2.16 25.78
C LYS A 16 5.39 -2.67 25.30
N LYS A 17 4.30 -2.35 26.01
CA LYS A 17 2.93 -2.70 25.60
C LYS A 17 2.56 -2.05 24.27
N LEU A 18 2.84 -0.76 24.11
CA LEU A 18 2.59 -0.04 22.86
C LEU A 18 3.39 -0.61 21.68
N TYR A 19 4.65 -0.99 21.89
CA TYR A 19 5.44 -1.66 20.84
C TYR A 19 4.86 -3.01 20.45
N GLU A 20 4.38 -3.79 21.41
CA GLU A 20 3.80 -5.10 21.13
C GLU A 20 2.46 -4.97 20.39
N GLU A 21 1.62 -4.01 20.78
CA GLU A 21 0.37 -3.71 20.07
C GLU A 21 0.63 -3.23 18.64
N LEU A 22 1.61 -2.35 18.45
CA LEU A 22 2.03 -1.90 17.12
C LEU A 22 2.55 -3.07 16.27
N ARG A 23 3.34 -3.97 16.86
CA ARG A 23 3.86 -5.16 16.19
C ARG A 23 2.74 -6.08 15.74
N LEU A 24 1.82 -6.41 16.64
CA LEU A 24 0.67 -7.26 16.32
C LEU A 24 -0.22 -6.63 15.25
N SER A 25 -0.47 -5.32 15.33
CA SER A 25 -1.24 -4.61 14.31
C SER A 25 -0.55 -4.61 12.95
N LYS A 26 0.79 -4.47 12.93
CA LYS A 26 1.58 -4.50 11.70
C LYS A 26 1.57 -5.90 11.09
N ASP A 27 1.82 -6.94 11.89
CA ASP A 27 1.82 -8.33 11.43
C ASP A 27 0.45 -8.73 10.86
N LEU A 28 -0.64 -8.32 11.51
CA LEU A 28 -1.99 -8.55 11.00
C LEU A 28 -2.26 -7.80 9.70
N PHE A 29 -1.84 -6.53 9.60
CA PHE A 29 -1.95 -5.77 8.37
C PHE A 29 -1.19 -6.43 7.22
N GLU A 30 0.08 -6.79 7.43
CA GLU A 30 0.91 -7.45 6.42
C GLU A 30 0.28 -8.78 5.99
N MET A 31 -0.20 -9.59 6.93
CA MET A 31 -0.88 -10.84 6.63
C MET A 31 -2.14 -10.64 5.77
N ILE A 32 -3.04 -9.72 6.15
CA ILE A 32 -4.28 -9.47 5.41
C ILE A 32 -3.98 -8.87 4.05
N PHE A 33 -3.05 -7.92 3.98
CA PHE A 33 -2.68 -7.24 2.74
C PHE A 33 -2.05 -8.22 1.75
N GLU A 34 -1.08 -9.03 2.17
CA GLU A 34 -0.35 -9.96 1.31
C GLU A 34 -1.18 -11.17 0.90
N MET A 35 -2.01 -11.72 1.79
CA MET A 35 -2.81 -12.91 1.50
C MET A 35 -4.13 -12.60 0.78
N ASN A 36 -4.46 -11.33 0.56
CA ASN A 36 -5.69 -10.96 -0.14
C ASN A 36 -5.67 -11.48 -1.59
N PRO A 37 -6.72 -12.19 -2.05
CA PRO A 37 -6.77 -12.74 -3.41
C PRO A 37 -7.09 -11.69 -4.48
N ASP A 38 -7.38 -10.45 -4.10
CA ASP A 38 -7.53 -9.34 -5.03
C ASP A 38 -6.23 -8.55 -5.15
N THR A 39 -6.06 -7.87 -6.27
CA THR A 39 -4.96 -6.93 -6.44
C THR A 39 -5.17 -5.68 -5.58
N ILE A 40 -4.29 -5.47 -4.60
CA ILE A 40 -4.32 -4.28 -3.73
C ILE A 40 -3.06 -3.46 -3.95
N THR A 41 -3.25 -2.15 -4.09
CA THR A 41 -2.14 -1.20 -4.20
C THR A 41 -2.35 -0.02 -3.27
N LEU A 42 -1.27 0.40 -2.62
CA LEU A 42 -1.20 1.65 -1.87
C LEU A 42 -0.37 2.64 -2.68
N ASN A 43 -0.92 3.82 -2.92
CA ASN A 43 -0.30 4.85 -3.74
C ASN A 43 -0.24 6.15 -2.95
N ASP A 44 0.85 6.90 -3.12
CA ASP A 44 0.93 8.28 -2.68
C ASP A 44 0.05 9.14 -3.61
N LEU A 45 -0.91 9.85 -3.03
CA LEU A 45 -1.86 10.63 -3.81
C LEU A 45 -1.24 11.88 -4.45
N GLN A 46 -0.21 12.47 -3.82
CA GLN A 46 0.39 13.72 -4.28
C GLN A 46 1.31 13.50 -5.49
N ASN A 47 2.18 12.49 -5.42
CA ASN A 47 3.14 12.19 -6.48
C ASN A 47 2.71 11.00 -7.37
N GLY A 48 1.65 10.29 -6.99
CA GLY A 48 1.05 9.21 -7.77
C GLY A 48 1.87 7.92 -7.83
N ARG A 49 2.86 7.76 -6.93
CA ARG A 49 3.77 6.61 -6.91
C ARG A 49 3.22 5.47 -6.06
N TYR A 50 3.53 4.24 -6.45
CA TYR A 50 3.27 3.08 -5.61
C TYR A 50 4.11 3.16 -4.32
N ILE A 51 3.44 3.03 -3.18
CA ILE A 51 4.06 2.84 -1.87
C ILE A 51 4.19 1.34 -1.60
N GLN A 52 3.14 0.58 -1.91
CA GLN A 52 3.11 -0.87 -1.68
C GLN A 52 2.14 -1.55 -2.65
N VAL A 53 2.41 -2.80 -2.98
CA VAL A 53 1.50 -3.71 -3.71
C VAL A 53 1.54 -5.07 -3.04
N ASN A 54 0.42 -5.80 -3.03
CA ASN A 54 0.38 -7.13 -2.46
C ASN A 54 0.96 -8.19 -3.40
N GLU A 55 1.12 -9.42 -2.90
CA GLU A 55 1.60 -10.54 -3.71
C GLU A 55 0.72 -10.77 -4.95
N HIS A 56 -0.60 -10.72 -4.80
CA HIS A 56 -1.51 -10.98 -5.91
C HIS A 56 -1.43 -9.93 -7.04
N PHE A 57 -1.09 -8.67 -6.74
CA PHE A 57 -0.73 -7.68 -7.77
C PHE A 57 0.38 -8.21 -8.68
N SER A 58 1.44 -8.75 -8.07
CA SER A 58 2.65 -9.18 -8.75
C SER A 58 2.38 -10.41 -9.61
N GLU A 59 1.58 -11.35 -9.09
CA GLU A 59 1.10 -12.52 -9.82
C GLU A 59 0.22 -12.15 -11.02
N MET A 60 -0.72 -11.22 -10.83
CA MET A 60 -1.70 -10.87 -11.87
C MET A 60 -1.08 -10.01 -12.98
N LEU A 61 -0.24 -9.04 -12.62
CA LEU A 61 0.31 -8.06 -13.57
C LEU A 61 1.75 -8.37 -14.01
N GLU A 62 2.39 -9.37 -13.40
CA GLU A 62 3.72 -9.89 -13.76
C GLU A 62 4.86 -8.87 -13.55
N TYR A 63 4.70 -7.98 -12.57
CA TYR A 63 5.76 -7.07 -12.09
C TYR A 63 6.20 -7.47 -10.69
N SER A 64 7.51 -7.43 -10.41
CA SER A 64 7.99 -7.60 -9.03
C SER A 64 7.71 -6.35 -8.19
N LYS A 65 7.64 -6.50 -6.86
CA LYS A 65 7.48 -5.36 -5.94
C LYS A 65 8.57 -4.31 -6.16
N GLU A 66 9.82 -4.75 -6.31
CA GLU A 66 10.99 -3.88 -6.50
C GLU A 66 10.92 -3.07 -7.80
N GLU A 67 10.30 -3.61 -8.85
CA GLU A 67 10.09 -2.90 -10.11
C GLU A 67 9.03 -1.80 -9.99
N VAL A 68 8.11 -1.95 -9.03
CA VAL A 68 6.88 -1.16 -8.94
C VAL A 68 6.99 -0.06 -7.89
N ILE A 69 7.56 -0.35 -6.73
CA ILE A 69 7.61 0.60 -5.62
C ILE A 69 8.38 1.86 -6.03
N GLY A 70 7.77 3.02 -5.72
CA GLY A 70 8.31 4.33 -6.07
C GLY A 70 8.10 4.73 -7.53
N LYS A 71 7.52 3.89 -8.39
CA LYS A 71 7.20 4.23 -9.78
C LYS A 71 5.79 4.76 -9.93
N ILE A 72 5.56 5.54 -10.98
CA ILE A 72 4.21 5.99 -11.35
C ILE A 72 3.58 4.93 -12.27
N PRO A 73 2.30 4.56 -12.08
CA PRO A 73 1.64 3.53 -12.89
C PRO A 73 1.67 3.78 -14.41
N LEU A 74 1.74 5.05 -14.83
CA LEU A 74 1.88 5.43 -16.24
C LEU A 74 3.28 5.18 -16.79
N GLU A 75 4.33 5.28 -15.97
CA GLU A 75 5.71 4.95 -16.36
C GLU A 75 5.85 3.44 -16.64
N LEU A 76 5.12 2.63 -15.87
CA LEU A 76 5.11 1.17 -16.01
C LEU A 76 4.23 0.68 -17.16
N GLY A 77 3.33 1.52 -17.69
CA GLY A 77 2.41 1.14 -18.75
C GLY A 77 1.27 0.21 -18.32
N ILE A 78 1.00 0.11 -17.01
CA ILE A 78 -0.01 -0.79 -16.43
C ILE A 78 -1.43 -0.42 -16.86
N TRP A 79 -1.73 0.87 -17.01
CA TRP A 79 -3.06 1.31 -17.43
C TRP A 79 -3.24 1.08 -18.94
N ASN A 80 -4.27 0.30 -19.33
CA ASN A 80 -4.55 0.07 -20.74
C ASN A 80 -4.85 1.39 -21.47
N ASN A 81 -5.66 2.23 -20.83
CA ASN A 81 -6.10 3.51 -21.33
C ASN A 81 -5.81 4.61 -20.29
N ARG A 82 -5.07 5.64 -20.72
CA ARG A 82 -4.71 6.78 -19.88
C ARG A 82 -5.94 7.60 -19.43
N LYS A 83 -6.98 7.70 -20.27
CA LYS A 83 -8.19 8.46 -19.94
C LYS A 83 -8.96 7.85 -18.76
N ASP A 84 -8.91 6.53 -18.61
CA ASP A 84 -9.55 5.86 -17.48
C ASP A 84 -8.86 6.23 -16.17
N ARG A 85 -7.52 6.29 -16.19
CA ARG A 85 -6.75 6.79 -15.03
C ARG A 85 -7.09 8.24 -14.71
N GLU A 86 -7.13 9.11 -15.72
CA GLU A 86 -7.47 10.52 -15.54
C GLU A 86 -8.87 10.67 -14.91
N LYS A 87 -9.83 9.86 -15.34
CA LYS A 87 -11.17 9.85 -14.75
C LYS A 87 -11.19 9.36 -13.31
N VAL A 88 -10.48 8.28 -13.00
CA VAL A 88 -10.33 7.77 -11.63
C VAL A 88 -9.73 8.84 -10.72
N MET A 89 -8.68 9.54 -11.17
CA MET A 89 -8.05 10.60 -10.39
C MET A 89 -8.94 11.82 -10.20
N GLU A 90 -9.75 12.18 -11.21
CA GLU A 90 -10.73 13.26 -11.11
C GLU A 90 -11.80 12.94 -10.04
N ILE A 91 -12.37 11.74 -10.08
CA ILE A 91 -13.37 11.30 -9.09
C ILE A 91 -12.74 11.25 -7.69
N LEU A 92 -11.53 10.70 -7.58
CA LEU A 92 -10.82 10.61 -6.30
C LEU A 92 -10.51 12.00 -5.71
N ALA A 93 -10.11 12.96 -6.54
CA ALA A 93 -9.85 14.33 -6.10
C ALA A 93 -11.12 15.07 -5.65
N LYS A 94 -12.26 14.77 -6.29
CA LYS A 94 -13.55 15.43 -5.99
C LYS A 94 -14.26 14.79 -4.80
N ASP A 95 -14.37 13.48 -4.80
CA ASP A 95 -15.26 12.72 -3.92
C ASP A 95 -14.48 11.94 -2.84
N GLY A 96 -13.15 11.89 -2.92
CA GLY A 96 -12.27 11.18 -1.97
C GLY A 96 -12.32 9.65 -2.12
N ILE A 97 -13.19 9.13 -2.98
CA ILE A 97 -13.37 7.70 -3.18
C ILE A 97 -13.89 7.39 -4.58
N VAL A 98 -13.45 6.25 -5.13
CA VAL A 98 -13.99 5.67 -6.36
C VAL A 98 -14.55 4.30 -6.01
N ARG A 99 -15.79 4.00 -6.39
CA ARG A 99 -16.46 2.71 -6.17
C ARG A 99 -17.02 2.20 -7.48
N ASP A 100 -16.96 0.88 -7.67
CA ASP A 100 -17.57 0.15 -8.79
C ASP A 100 -17.24 0.72 -10.19
N TYR A 101 -16.04 1.28 -10.35
CA TYR A 101 -15.55 1.83 -11.62
C TYR A 101 -14.63 0.83 -12.31
N GLU A 102 -15.07 0.32 -13.47
CA GLU A 102 -14.33 -0.67 -14.24
C GLU A 102 -13.18 -0.02 -15.03
N VAL A 103 -12.00 -0.65 -14.97
CA VAL A 103 -10.79 -0.22 -15.68
C VAL A 103 -10.06 -1.44 -16.24
N GLN A 104 -9.31 -1.24 -17.31
CA GLN A 104 -8.49 -2.29 -17.90
C GLN A 104 -7.01 -2.05 -17.61
N PHE A 105 -6.35 -3.10 -17.13
CA PHE A 105 -4.91 -3.12 -16.91
C PHE A 105 -4.20 -4.01 -17.92
N LYS A 106 -2.92 -3.72 -18.14
CA LYS A 106 -2.00 -4.50 -18.95
C LYS A 106 -1.01 -5.22 -18.03
N ARG A 107 -0.79 -6.49 -18.33
CA ARG A 107 0.35 -7.23 -17.79
C ARG A 107 1.64 -6.73 -18.40
N LYS A 108 2.75 -7.00 -17.73
CA LYS A 108 4.09 -6.76 -18.27
C LYS A 108 4.22 -7.50 -19.61
N VAL A 109 4.66 -6.78 -20.65
CA VAL A 109 4.95 -7.40 -21.94
C VAL A 109 6.42 -7.79 -21.95
N GLU A 110 6.72 -9.08 -21.84
CA GLU A 110 8.06 -9.58 -22.11
C GLU A 110 8.35 -9.41 -23.61
N ARG A 111 9.39 -8.63 -23.94
CA ARG A 111 9.95 -8.61 -25.29
C ARG A 111 10.97 -9.75 -25.37
N TRP A 112 10.66 -10.75 -26.18
CA TRP A 112 11.58 -11.82 -26.60
C TRP A 112 12.66 -11.27 -27.52
#